data_AF-A0A928JER9-F1
#
_entry.id   AF-A0A928JER9-F1
#
_cell.length_a   1.000
_cell.length_b   1.000
_cell.length_c   1.000
_cell.angle_alpha   90.00
_cell.angle_beta   90.00
_cell.angle_gamma   90.00
#
_symmetry.space_group_name_H-M   'P 1'
#
loop_
_entity.id
_entity.type
_entity.pdbx_description
1 polymer ?
#
loop_
_entity_poly.entity_id
_entity_poly.type
_entity_poly.pdbx_seq_one_letter_code
_entity_poly.pdbx_strand_id
1 'polypeptide(L)'
;MLPDWIADVARRQKRSRITGKVLADRCGYSPTYLSMVLSGAKESPQARERILNALTDLELELGTYEAEEAENGGQEIGRKAEN
;
A
#
# COMPACT_ATOMS: atom_id res chain seq x y z
N MET A 1 10.50 -2.73 20.07
CA MET A 1 9.63 -1.80 19.32
C MET A 1 9.27 -2.51 18.02
N LEU A 2 7.99 -2.71 17.71
CA LEU A 2 7.62 -3.21 16.38
C LEU A 2 7.93 -2.14 15.33
N PRO A 3 8.40 -2.52 14.13
CA PRO A 3 8.57 -1.60 13.02
C PRO A 3 7.28 -0.84 12.69
N ASP A 4 7.40 0.47 12.45
CA ASP A 4 6.26 1.38 12.23
C ASP A 4 5.36 0.93 11.06
N TRP A 5 5.98 0.40 10.00
CA TRP A 5 5.28 -0.08 8.80
C TRP A 5 4.33 -1.26 9.06
N ILE A 6 4.59 -2.07 10.09
CA ILE A 6 3.72 -3.20 10.46
C ILE A 6 2.41 -2.65 11.04
N ALA A 7 2.50 -1.62 11.87
CA ALA A 7 1.32 -0.96 12.42
C ALA A 7 0.51 -0.28 11.31
N ASP A 8 1.18 0.30 10.31
CA ASP A 8 0.53 0.88 9.14
C ASP A 8 -0.24 -0.18 8.32
N VAL A 9 0.37 -1.34 8.03
CA VAL A 9 -0.29 -2.46 7.35
C VAL A 9 -1.53 -2.92 8.11
N ALA A 10 -1.45 -3.06 9.44
CA ALA A 10 -2.58 -3.47 10.25
C ALA A 10 -3.74 -2.44 10.21
N ARG A 11 -3.42 -1.14 10.19
CA ARG A 11 -4.42 -0.07 10.06
C ARG A 11 -5.11 -0.12 8.69
N ARG A 12 -4.34 -0.26 7.61
CA ARG A 12 -4.86 -0.35 6.24
C ARG A 12 -5.71 -1.59 6.01
N GLN A 13 -5.27 -2.76 6.48
CA GLN A 13 -6.08 -3.98 6.47
C GLN A 13 -7.44 -3.77 7.15
N LYS A 14 -7.45 -3.06 8.28
CA LYS A 14 -8.68 -2.76 9.01
C LYS A 14 -9.57 -1.75 8.28
N ARG A 15 -8.99 -0.73 7.63
CA ARG A 15 -9.71 0.28 6.83
C ARG A 15 -10.40 -0.37 5.62
N SER A 16 -9.66 -1.17 4.85
CA SER A 16 -10.14 -1.76 3.60
C SER A 16 -10.77 -3.14 3.78
N ARG A 17 -10.94 -3.60 5.03
CA ARG A 17 -11.44 -4.94 5.39
C ARG A 17 -10.67 -6.08 4.70
N ILE A 18 -9.40 -5.86 4.36
CA ILE A 18 -8.52 -6.86 3.77
C ILE A 18 -8.07 -7.81 4.86
N THR A 19 -8.39 -9.09 4.71
CA THR A 19 -7.95 -10.11 5.67
C THR A 19 -6.49 -10.50 5.43
N GLY A 20 -5.80 -10.94 6.49
CA GLY A 20 -4.44 -11.47 6.37
C GLY A 20 -4.33 -12.66 5.41
N LYS A 21 -5.42 -13.42 5.22
CA LYS A 21 -5.46 -14.52 4.26
C LYS A 21 -5.40 -14.03 2.81
N VAL A 22 -6.19 -13.01 2.46
CA VAL A 22 -6.20 -12.41 1.12
C VAL A 22 -4.87 -11.74 0.82
N LEU A 23 -4.32 -11.01 1.80
CA LEU A 23 -3.01 -10.39 1.65
C LEU A 23 -1.89 -11.43 1.46
N ALA A 24 -1.93 -12.54 2.21
CA ALA A 24 -0.97 -13.63 2.07
C ALA A 24 -1.04 -14.27 0.67
N ASP A 25 -2.26 -14.55 0.19
CA ASP A 25 -2.51 -15.11 -1.14
C ASP A 25 -1.95 -14.19 -2.24
N ARG A 26 -2.24 -12.88 -2.17
CA ARG A 26 -1.72 -11.89 -3.13
C ARG A 26 -0.21 -11.78 -3.13
N CYS A 27 0.42 -11.89 -1.95
CA CYS A 27 1.87 -11.87 -1.83
C CYS A 27 2.55 -13.16 -2.32
N GLY A 28 1.79 -14.26 -2.45
CA GLY A 28 2.31 -15.62 -2.63
C GLY A 28 2.96 -16.20 -1.37
N TYR A 29 2.54 -15.74 -0.19
CA TYR A 29 3.05 -16.19 1.10
C TYR A 29 2.06 -17.08 1.83
N SER A 30 2.56 -17.92 2.73
CA SER A 30 1.68 -18.62 3.67
C SER A 30 1.15 -17.66 4.73
N PRO A 31 -0.08 -17.86 5.23
CA PRO A 31 -0.64 -17.03 6.30
C PRO A 31 0.27 -17.02 7.55
N THR A 32 0.87 -18.17 7.88
CA THR A 32 1.82 -18.29 8.99
C THR A 32 3.06 -17.43 8.78
N TYR A 33 3.64 -17.44 7.56
CA TYR A 33 4.79 -16.62 7.24
C TYR A 33 4.46 -15.13 7.33
N LEU A 34 3.31 -14.72 6.79
CA LEU A 34 2.85 -13.35 6.87
C LEU A 34 2.68 -12.92 8.34
N SER A 35 2.05 -13.74 9.18
CA SER A 35 1.92 -13.46 10.61
C SER A 35 3.26 -13.35 11.32
N MET A 36 4.27 -14.17 10.99
CA MET A 36 5.61 -14.05 11.58
C MET A 36 6.27 -12.72 11.22
N VAL A 37 6.17 -12.31 9.96
CA VAL A 37 6.72 -11.02 9.50
C VAL A 37 5.98 -9.85 10.14
N LEU A 38 4.64 -9.89 10.16
CA LEU A 38 3.80 -8.86 10.78
C LEU A 38 3.81 -8.89 12.31
N SER A 39 4.39 -9.91 12.94
CA SER A 39 4.65 -9.90 14.38
C SER A 39 6.04 -9.34 14.71
N GLY A 40 6.82 -8.97 13.70
CA GLY A 40 8.23 -8.59 13.85
C GLY A 40 9.14 -9.75 14.25
N ALA A 41 8.64 -11.00 14.20
CA ALA A 41 9.44 -12.19 14.52
C ALA A 41 10.44 -12.53 13.40
N LYS A 42 10.24 -11.97 12.20
CA LYS A 42 11.16 -12.09 11.07
C LYS A 42 11.23 -10.79 10.29
N GLU A 43 12.42 -10.20 10.21
CA GLU A 43 12.67 -9.04 9.37
C GLU A 43 13.17 -9.48 7.99
N SER A 44 12.49 -9.04 6.94
CA SER A 44 12.90 -9.26 5.55
C SER A 44 12.49 -8.04 4.71
N PRO A 45 13.46 -7.25 4.20
CA PRO A 45 13.18 -6.07 3.38
C PRO A 45 12.33 -6.39 2.14
N GLN A 46 12.64 -7.52 1.50
CA GLN A 46 11.90 -8.03 0.34
C GLN A 46 10.45 -8.38 0.71
N ALA A 47 10.23 -8.95 1.90
CA ALA A 47 8.87 -9.25 2.36
C ALA A 47 8.09 -7.96 2.63
N ARG A 48 8.72 -6.96 3.25
CA ARG A 48 8.11 -5.65 3.50
C ARG A 48 7.62 -5.01 2.20
N GLU A 49 8.48 -4.86 1.21
CA GLU A 49 8.12 -4.22 -0.07
C GLU A 49 6.99 -4.98 -0.77
N ARG A 50 7.06 -6.32 -0.78
CA ARG A 50 6.04 -7.16 -1.41
C ARG A 50 4.69 -7.07 -0.72
N ILE A 51 4.68 -7.02 0.62
CA ILE A 51 3.44 -6.87 1.42
C ILE A 51 2.81 -5.51 1.19
N LEU A 52 3.60 -4.44 1.19
CA LEU A 52 3.10 -3.08 0.96
C LEU A 52 2.54 -2.93 -0.47
N ASN A 53 3.24 -3.41 -1.48
CA ASN A 53 2.76 -3.38 -2.87
C ASN A 53 1.47 -4.20 -3.04
N ALA A 54 1.43 -5.42 -2.50
CA ALA A 54 0.22 -6.26 -2.57
C ALA A 54 -0.97 -5.64 -1.86
N LEU A 55 -0.72 -4.93 -0.74
CA LEU A 55 -1.77 -4.23 -0.02
C LEU A 55 -2.34 -3.06 -0.83
N THR A 56 -1.47 -2.22 -1.40
CA THR A 56 -1.90 -1.11 -2.26
C THR A 56 -2.68 -1.59 -3.49
N ASP A 57 -2.24 -2.69 -4.10
CA ASP A 57 -2.91 -3.30 -5.24
C ASP A 57 -4.33 -3.81 -4.87
N LEU A 58 -4.47 -4.46 -3.71
CA LEU A 58 -5.77 -4.89 -3.18
C LEU A 58 -6.67 -3.71 -2.80
N GLU A 59 -6.12 -2.65 -2.22
CA GLU A 59 -6.86 -1.45 -1.86
C GLU A 59 -7.41 -0.72 -3.10
N LEU A 60 -6.63 -0.71 -4.20
CA LEU A 60 -7.02 -0.18 -5.50
C LEU A 60 -8.12 -1.04 -6.14
N GLU A 61 -7.96 -2.36 -6.14
CA GLU A 61 -8.96 -3.31 -6.67
C GLU A 61 -10.30 -3.20 -5.92
N LEU A 62 -10.26 -2.98 -4.62
CA LEU A 62 -11.45 -2.79 -3.78
C LEU A 62 -12.09 -1.40 -3.93
N GLY A 63 -11.49 -0.48 -4.71
CA GLY A 63 -11.99 0.88 -4.89
C GLY A 63 -12.00 1.71 -3.60
N THR A 64 -11.21 1.31 -2.59
CA THR A 64 -11.21 1.90 -1.24
C THR A 64 -10.21 3.04 -1.07
N TYR A 65 -9.54 3.45 -2.15
CA TYR A 65 -8.77 4.68 -2.17
C TYR A 65 -9.68 5.84 -2.59
N GLU A 66 -10.07 6.65 -1.61
CA GLU A 66 -10.38 8.05 -1.86
C GLU A 66 -9.11 8.68 -2.44
N ALA A 67 -9.10 8.86 -3.76
CA ALA A 67 -8.12 9.66 -4.46
C ALA A 67 -8.38 11.13 -4.12
N GLU A 68 -7.87 11.58 -2.98
CA GLU A 68 -7.64 13.01 -2.77
C GLU A 68 -6.35 13.39 -3.50
N GLU A 69 -6.56 14.11 -4.62
CA GLU A 69 -5.67 15.09 -5.24
C GLU A 69 -4.46 14.59 -6.05
N ALA A 70 -4.72 14.28 -7.33
CA ALA A 70 -3.79 14.59 -8.41
C ALA A 70 -4.18 15.94 -9.05
N GLU A 71 -4.06 17.03 -8.29
CA GLU A 71 -4.08 18.39 -8.82
C GLU A 71 -2.75 19.11 -8.53
N ASN A 72 -1.83 19.10 -9.50
CA ASN A 72 -1.14 20.32 -9.97
C ASN A 72 -0.11 19.98 -11.06
N GLY A 73 -0.14 20.74 -12.15
CA GLY A 73 0.88 20.65 -13.20
C GLY A 73 0.41 21.03 -14.61
N GLY A 74 -0.72 21.72 -14.77
CA GLY A 74 -0.97 22.51 -15.98
C GLY A 74 0.09 23.60 -16.07
N GLN A 75 1.19 23.32 -16.77
CA GLN A 75 2.24 24.29 -17.01
C GLN A 75 1.73 25.31 -18.04
N GLU A 76 1.19 26.41 -17.54
CA GLU A 76 1.09 27.66 -18.29
C GLU A 76 2.52 28.17 -18.58
N ILE A 77 2.90 28.16 -19.85
CA ILE A 77 3.90 29.10 -20.38
C ILE A 77 3.22 30.02 -21.40
N GLY A 78 2.73 31.14 -20.87
CA GLY A 78 2.94 32.49 -21.40
C GLY A 78 2.92 32.71 -22.91
N ARG A 79 1.86 33.41 -23.36
CA ARG A 79 1.87 34.63 -24.19
C ARG A 79 3.09 34.84 -25.11
N LYS A 80 2.84 35.00 -26.42
CA LYS A 80 3.08 36.24 -27.23
C LYS A 80 2.13 36.19 -28.46
N ALA A 81 1.17 37.12 -28.56
CA ALA A 81 1.19 38.33 -29.40
C ALA A 81 1.07 37.99 -30.90
N GLU A 82 -0.12 38.17 -31.48
CA GLU A 82 -0.50 39.38 -32.23
C GLU A 82 0.19 39.45 -33.60
N ASN A 83 -0.59 39.14 -34.65
CA ASN A 83 -0.83 39.95 -35.86
C ASN A 83 -1.16 39.07 -37.08
#